data_AF-A0A9P4LL88-F1
#
_entry.id   AF-A0A9P4LL88-F1
#
_cell.length_a   1.000
_cell.length_b   1.000
_cell.length_c   1.000
_cell.angle_alpha   90.00
_cell.angle_beta   90.00
_cell.angle_gamma   90.00
#
_symmetry.space_group_name_H-M   'P 1'
#
loop_
_entity.id
_entity.type
_entity.pdbx_description
1 polymer ?
#
loop_
_entity_poly.entity_id
_entity_poly.type
_entity_poly.pdbx_seq_one_letter_code
_entity_poly.pdbx_strand_id
1 'polypeptide(L)'
;MKSVAVLAVAALAPAINAQGALYQQCGGIGFSGSTSCVSGAYCSKINDSASSAAPPVATTLKTSATTGSPATVTSAAPADSSNPLKGKGFYANPYYASEIISLASPSLVAAGSTALAAKATNVATVGTFYWLDVRAKVPTIATFAKDVQKQNAAGANLVLPLVVYDLPERDCAALASNGELSLANNGTALYHDYIDQIAAQIKAFPDVTFLLVIVEPDSLANLVTNTNVQKCANAATAYKELTTYAIKTLNMNNVVMYLDAGHAGWLGWTANIEPAATLFADLYKAAGSPKAVRGLATNVANYNAWSIATCPSYTQGNTNCDEKRYVNAIAPLLTSKGFPAHFITDTGRNGVQPTQQQAWGDWCNVIGTGFGIRPSTSTDDPLLDAYVWVKPGGECDGTSDTTAVRYDAHCGLADALKPAPEAGSWFQAYFAQLLANANPAF
;
A
#
# COMPACT_ATOMS: atom_id res chain seq x y z
N MET A 1 78.94 1.85 60.99
CA MET A 1 77.72 2.62 60.67
C MET A 1 77.24 2.20 59.29
N LYS A 2 75.93 1.98 59.16
CA LYS A 2 75.27 1.20 58.09
C LYS A 2 75.29 1.94 56.75
N SER A 3 75.58 1.21 55.66
CA SER A 3 75.41 1.68 54.28
C SER A 3 73.98 1.39 53.81
N VAL A 4 73.31 2.39 53.24
CA VAL A 4 71.91 2.33 52.78
C VAL A 4 71.88 2.18 51.26
N ALA A 5 71.16 1.16 50.78
CA ALA A 5 70.83 0.92 49.38
C ALA A 5 69.55 1.69 48.99
N VAL A 6 69.51 2.23 47.78
CA VAL A 6 68.33 2.88 47.17
C VAL A 6 67.75 1.94 46.10
N LEU A 7 66.48 1.57 46.27
CA LEU A 7 65.69 0.79 45.31
C LEU A 7 64.86 1.75 44.43
N ALA A 8 64.89 1.57 43.11
CA ALA A 8 64.01 2.25 42.17
C ALA A 8 62.72 1.44 41.93
N VAL A 9 61.56 2.08 41.99
CA VAL A 9 60.24 1.48 41.69
C VAL A 9 59.72 2.08 40.38
N ALA A 10 59.46 1.22 39.39
CA ALA A 10 58.77 1.57 38.14
C ALA A 10 57.25 1.44 38.31
N ALA A 11 56.50 2.48 37.94
CA ALA A 11 55.04 2.50 37.98
C ALA A 11 54.45 2.05 36.63
N LEU A 12 53.58 1.04 36.65
CA LEU A 12 52.74 0.62 35.52
C LEU A 12 51.39 1.35 35.59
N ALA A 13 51.02 2.08 34.54
CA ALA A 13 49.70 2.67 34.37
C ALA A 13 48.74 1.67 33.68
N PRO A 14 47.46 1.56 34.11
CA PRO A 14 46.49 0.71 33.43
C PRO A 14 45.96 1.38 32.14
N ALA A 15 45.92 0.62 31.04
CA ALA A 15 45.28 1.04 29.79
C ALA A 15 43.76 0.96 29.92
N ILE A 16 43.07 2.10 29.82
CA ILE A 16 41.61 2.18 29.77
C ILE A 16 41.19 2.01 28.30
N ASN A 17 40.66 0.85 27.94
CA ASN A 17 40.04 0.64 26.63
C ASN A 17 38.61 1.19 26.64
N ALA A 18 38.37 2.27 25.89
CA ALA A 18 37.03 2.83 25.70
C ALA A 18 36.13 1.87 24.90
N GLN A 19 34.87 1.73 25.29
CA GLN A 19 33.86 0.95 24.56
C GLN A 19 33.40 1.72 23.31
N GLY A 20 33.16 1.00 22.20
CA GLY A 20 32.63 1.58 20.97
C GLY A 20 31.14 1.91 21.09
N ALA A 21 30.75 3.15 20.77
CA ALA A 21 29.35 3.57 20.73
C ALA A 21 28.53 2.79 19.69
N LEU A 22 27.19 2.87 19.76
CA LEU A 22 26.32 2.26 18.76
C LEU A 22 26.73 2.70 17.34
N TYR A 23 26.75 1.75 16.40
CA TYR A 23 27.17 1.89 15.00
C TYR A 23 28.65 2.22 14.77
N GLN A 24 29.48 2.34 15.80
CA GLN A 24 30.93 2.47 15.63
C GLN A 24 31.54 1.15 15.14
N GLN A 25 32.65 1.27 14.40
CA GLN A 25 33.41 0.11 13.97
C GLN A 25 34.02 -0.59 15.19
N CYS A 26 33.80 -1.90 15.27
CA CYS A 26 34.26 -2.75 16.37
C CYS A 26 35.02 -3.99 15.87
N GLY A 27 35.33 -4.05 14.57
CA GLY A 27 36.07 -5.14 13.95
C GLY A 27 36.28 -4.98 12.44
N GLY A 28 37.01 -5.92 11.84
CA GLY A 28 37.38 -5.93 10.43
C GLY A 28 38.88 -6.23 10.22
N ILE A 29 39.26 -6.69 9.03
CA ILE A 29 40.67 -6.91 8.67
C ILE A 29 41.46 -5.61 8.86
N GLY A 30 42.48 -5.65 9.71
CA GLY A 30 43.37 -4.51 10.01
C GLY A 30 42.86 -3.55 11.08
N PHE A 31 41.71 -3.81 11.72
CA PHE A 31 41.20 -2.97 12.80
C PHE A 31 41.98 -3.18 14.10
N SER A 32 42.51 -2.11 14.69
CA SER A 32 43.28 -2.12 15.96
C SER A 32 42.56 -1.42 17.12
N GLY A 33 41.29 -1.04 16.93
CA GLY A 33 40.48 -0.38 17.96
C GLY A 33 39.80 -1.36 18.92
N SER A 34 38.97 -0.83 19.82
CA SER A 34 38.22 -1.65 20.78
C SER A 34 37.18 -2.53 20.08
N THR A 35 37.20 -3.83 20.37
CA THR A 35 36.20 -4.80 19.89
C THR A 35 34.99 -4.91 20.80
N SER A 36 34.98 -4.17 21.91
CA SER A 36 33.89 -4.17 22.89
C SER A 36 32.94 -3.01 22.63
N CYS A 37 31.66 -3.32 22.42
CA CYS A 37 30.60 -2.33 22.25
C CYS A 37 30.07 -1.83 23.61
N VAL A 38 29.35 -0.70 23.60
CA VAL A 38 28.58 -0.22 24.77
C VAL A 38 27.60 -1.28 25.28
N SER A 39 27.32 -1.25 26.59
CA SER A 39 26.45 -2.22 27.26
C SER A 39 25.12 -2.45 26.52
N GLY A 40 24.84 -3.71 26.18
CA GLY A 40 23.64 -4.12 25.45
C GLY A 40 23.81 -4.22 23.93
N ALA A 41 24.86 -3.65 23.34
CA ALA A 41 25.18 -3.81 21.92
C ALA A 41 26.13 -4.98 21.67
N TYR A 42 26.09 -5.56 20.46
CA TYR A 42 27.04 -6.59 20.03
C TYR A 42 27.74 -6.17 18.73
N CYS A 43 28.97 -6.65 18.52
CA CYS A 43 29.70 -6.35 17.29
C CYS A 43 29.18 -7.24 16.16
N SER A 44 28.48 -6.64 15.19
CA SER A 44 27.90 -7.34 14.05
C SER A 44 28.79 -7.21 12.81
N LYS A 45 29.09 -8.32 12.15
CA LYS A 45 29.92 -8.34 10.94
C LYS A 45 29.12 -7.76 9.76
N ILE A 46 29.66 -6.74 9.10
CA ILE A 46 29.10 -6.19 7.85
C ILE A 46 29.73 -6.91 6.65
N ASN A 47 31.06 -6.98 6.62
CA ASN A 47 31.85 -7.70 5.62
C ASN A 47 33.22 -8.07 6.22
N ASP A 48 34.12 -8.63 5.42
CA ASP A 48 35.45 -9.05 5.91
C ASP A 48 36.31 -7.87 6.40
N SER A 49 36.12 -6.69 5.83
CA SER A 49 36.89 -5.49 6.18
C SER A 49 36.26 -4.66 7.30
N ALA A 50 35.01 -4.92 7.69
CA ALA A 50 34.29 -4.09 8.68
C ALA A 50 33.22 -4.84 9.49
N SER A 51 33.17 -4.54 10.79
CA SER A 51 32.11 -4.92 11.72
C SER A 51 31.67 -3.69 12.53
N SER A 52 30.39 -3.54 12.85
CA SER A 52 29.86 -2.39 13.61
C SER A 52 29.00 -2.79 14.80
N ALA A 53 28.95 -1.93 15.82
CA ALA A 53 28.16 -2.14 17.02
C ALA A 53 26.66 -2.05 16.72
N ALA A 54 25.94 -3.16 16.81
CA ALA A 54 24.51 -3.24 16.55
C ALA A 54 23.68 -3.29 17.86
N PRO A 55 22.46 -2.74 17.88
CA PRO A 55 21.55 -2.87 19.03
C PRO A 55 21.17 -4.34 19.30
N PRO A 56 20.80 -4.69 20.54
CA PRO A 56 20.44 -6.05 20.91
C PRO A 56 19.21 -6.52 20.12
N VAL A 57 19.27 -7.72 19.57
CA VAL A 57 18.10 -8.40 18.99
C VAL A 57 17.26 -8.93 20.14
N ALA A 58 15.98 -8.55 20.20
CA ALA A 58 15.05 -9.07 21.18
C ALA A 58 14.92 -10.59 21.03
N THR A 59 15.58 -11.33 21.91
CA THR A 59 15.49 -12.79 21.96
C THR A 59 14.46 -13.14 23.02
N THR A 60 13.31 -13.67 22.60
CA THR A 60 12.26 -14.15 23.50
C THR A 60 12.74 -15.41 24.23
N LEU A 61 13.17 -15.24 25.48
CA LEU A 61 13.46 -16.36 26.38
C LEU A 61 12.15 -16.92 26.96
N LYS A 62 11.92 -18.22 26.74
CA LYS A 62 10.92 -19.03 27.46
C LYS A 62 11.37 -19.19 28.92
N THR A 63 10.54 -18.76 29.86
CA THR A 63 10.64 -19.16 31.27
C THR A 63 9.37 -19.85 31.71
N SER A 64 9.50 -21.11 32.12
CA SER A 64 8.46 -21.87 32.80
C SER A 64 8.38 -21.47 34.27
N ALA A 65 7.19 -21.16 34.76
CA ALA A 65 6.86 -21.20 36.19
C ALA A 65 5.38 -21.57 36.38
N THR A 66 5.15 -22.47 37.32
CA THR A 66 3.92 -23.21 37.61
C THR A 66 2.92 -22.46 38.51
N THR A 67 1.65 -22.58 38.13
CA THR A 67 0.40 -22.68 38.94
C THR A 67 0.02 -21.60 39.95
N GLY A 68 -1.02 -20.85 39.59
CA GLY A 68 -2.00 -20.23 40.48
C GLY A 68 -3.20 -19.71 39.68
N SER A 69 -4.32 -20.43 39.68
CA SER A 69 -5.63 -19.97 39.18
C SER A 69 -6.40 -19.40 40.39
N PRO A 70 -7.17 -18.29 40.28
CA PRO A 70 -8.44 -18.34 39.52
C PRO A 70 -8.88 -17.03 38.84
N ALA A 71 -9.98 -17.18 38.07
CA ALA A 71 -10.93 -16.21 37.54
C ALA A 71 -10.80 -15.86 36.05
N THR A 72 -11.63 -16.56 35.30
CA THR A 72 -11.91 -16.46 33.87
C THR A 72 -12.38 -15.06 33.49
N VAL A 73 -11.58 -14.35 32.71
CA VAL A 73 -12.07 -13.36 31.75
C VAL A 73 -11.74 -13.95 30.39
N THR A 74 -12.76 -14.43 29.69
CA THR A 74 -12.64 -14.94 28.32
C THR A 74 -12.29 -13.76 27.42
N SER A 75 -11.01 -13.43 27.29
CA SER A 75 -10.52 -12.66 26.16
C SER A 75 -10.67 -13.58 24.95
N ALA A 76 -11.67 -13.31 24.10
CA ALA A 76 -11.70 -13.89 22.77
C ALA A 76 -10.39 -13.51 22.07
N ALA A 77 -9.50 -14.49 21.89
CA ALA A 77 -8.37 -14.35 21.00
C ALA A 77 -8.92 -14.08 19.59
N PRO A 78 -8.44 -13.07 18.85
CA PRO A 78 -8.89 -12.87 17.48
C PRO A 78 -8.45 -14.06 16.63
N ALA A 79 -9.35 -14.51 15.77
CA ALA A 79 -9.11 -15.51 14.74
C ALA A 79 -7.91 -15.13 13.84
N ASP A 80 -7.02 -16.10 13.57
CA ASP A 80 -5.84 -16.04 12.68
C ASP A 80 -5.01 -14.74 12.71
N SER A 81 -4.09 -14.65 13.68
CA SER A 81 -3.08 -13.58 13.81
C SER A 81 -2.00 -13.53 12.71
N SER A 82 -2.01 -14.44 11.73
CA SER A 82 -1.02 -14.46 10.66
C SER A 82 -1.54 -13.75 9.40
N ASN A 83 -0.83 -12.71 8.97
CA ASN A 83 -1.06 -12.04 7.69
C ASN A 83 -1.16 -13.06 6.53
N PRO A 84 -2.31 -13.13 5.80
CA PRO A 84 -2.54 -14.11 4.74
C PRO A 84 -1.67 -13.90 3.50
N LEU A 85 -1.06 -12.72 3.36
CA LEU A 85 -0.14 -12.36 2.28
C LEU A 85 1.33 -12.62 2.64
N LYS A 86 1.65 -12.93 3.90
CA LYS A 86 3.03 -13.04 4.37
C LYS A 86 3.85 -14.02 3.52
N GLY A 87 4.97 -13.53 2.99
CA GLY A 87 5.90 -14.33 2.17
C GLY A 87 5.41 -14.60 0.75
N LYS A 88 4.28 -14.02 0.33
CA LYS A 88 3.81 -14.05 -1.06
C LYS A 88 4.40 -12.89 -1.86
N GLY A 89 4.64 -13.12 -3.15
CA GLY A 89 4.90 -12.09 -4.15
C GLY A 89 3.60 -11.65 -4.83
N PHE A 90 3.66 -10.54 -5.56
CA PHE A 90 2.52 -9.98 -6.29
C PHE A 90 2.72 -10.21 -7.78
N TYR A 91 1.74 -10.79 -8.46
CA TYR A 91 1.81 -11.07 -9.89
C TYR A 91 1.96 -9.79 -10.71
N ALA A 92 3.03 -9.70 -11.51
CA ALA A 92 3.21 -8.66 -12.51
C ALA A 92 2.35 -8.96 -13.73
N ASN A 93 1.20 -8.28 -13.83
CA ASN A 93 0.25 -8.56 -14.88
C ASN A 93 0.80 -8.14 -16.26
N PRO A 94 0.58 -8.94 -17.32
CA PRO A 94 1.15 -8.67 -18.63
C PRO A 94 0.51 -7.47 -19.32
N TYR A 95 -0.65 -6.99 -18.84
CA TYR A 95 -1.29 -5.78 -19.38
C TYR A 95 -0.41 -4.55 -19.13
N TYR A 96 -0.11 -4.23 -17.87
CA TYR A 96 0.73 -3.09 -17.52
C TYR A 96 2.18 -3.25 -18.05
N ALA A 97 2.72 -4.48 -17.98
CA ALA A 97 4.01 -4.78 -18.58
C ALA A 97 4.04 -4.47 -20.08
N SER A 98 2.95 -4.77 -20.81
CA SER A 98 2.85 -4.49 -22.24
C SER A 98 2.82 -3.00 -22.55
N GLU A 99 2.16 -2.17 -21.73
CA GLU A 99 2.17 -0.72 -21.90
C GLU A 99 3.58 -0.15 -21.75
N ILE A 100 4.32 -0.63 -20.74
CA ILE A 100 5.71 -0.20 -20.51
C ILE A 100 6.62 -0.63 -21.67
N ILE A 101 6.49 -1.86 -22.14
CA ILE A 101 7.36 -2.42 -23.19
C ILE A 101 7.04 -1.83 -24.56
N SER A 102 5.75 -1.64 -24.87
CA SER A 102 5.30 -1.21 -26.20
C SER A 102 5.19 0.31 -26.36
N LEU A 103 4.91 1.05 -25.27
CA LEU A 103 4.71 2.50 -25.30
C LEU A 103 5.89 3.22 -24.65
N ALA A 104 6.21 2.86 -23.41
CA ALA A 104 7.15 3.63 -22.60
C ALA A 104 8.60 3.51 -23.05
N SER A 105 9.07 2.27 -23.17
CA SER A 105 10.48 1.98 -23.46
C SER A 105 10.90 2.53 -24.83
N PRO A 106 10.13 2.34 -25.92
CA PRO A 106 10.47 2.91 -27.23
C PRO A 106 10.45 4.44 -27.21
N SER A 107 9.48 5.06 -26.54
CA SER A 107 9.40 6.52 -26.42
C SER A 107 10.60 7.11 -25.66
N LEU A 108 11.02 6.48 -24.56
CA LEU A 108 12.20 6.90 -23.80
C LEU A 108 13.49 6.77 -24.64
N VAL A 109 13.64 5.67 -25.40
CA VAL A 109 14.78 5.50 -26.32
C VAL A 109 14.78 6.58 -27.39
N ALA A 110 13.64 6.84 -28.03
CA ALA A 110 13.50 7.88 -29.05
C ALA A 110 13.82 9.29 -28.52
N ALA A 111 13.54 9.53 -27.24
CA ALA A 111 13.90 10.77 -26.53
C ALA A 111 15.37 10.81 -26.04
N GLY A 112 16.21 9.84 -26.42
CA GLY A 112 17.62 9.76 -25.98
C GLY A 112 17.82 9.30 -24.53
N SER A 113 16.75 8.92 -23.82
CA SER A 113 16.76 8.53 -22.41
C SER A 113 16.94 7.02 -22.22
N THR A 114 18.01 6.44 -22.81
CA THR A 114 18.23 4.99 -22.82
C THR A 114 18.40 4.38 -21.43
N ALA A 115 19.03 5.10 -20.50
CA ALA A 115 19.16 4.67 -19.11
C ALA A 115 17.79 4.58 -18.40
N LEU A 116 16.88 5.51 -18.67
CA LEU A 116 15.50 5.43 -18.16
C LEU A 116 14.74 4.28 -18.84
N ALA A 117 14.93 4.04 -20.14
CA ALA A 117 14.30 2.91 -20.82
C ALA A 117 14.70 1.56 -20.21
N ALA A 118 15.97 1.39 -19.83
CA ALA A 118 16.43 0.18 -19.12
C ALA A 118 15.81 0.04 -17.72
N LYS A 119 15.57 1.16 -17.02
CA LYS A 119 14.84 1.13 -15.74
C LYS A 119 13.36 0.83 -15.92
N ALA A 120 12.75 1.29 -17.02
CA ALA A 120 11.35 1.04 -17.33
C ALA A 120 11.06 -0.47 -17.39
N THR A 121 11.96 -1.27 -17.98
CA THR A 121 11.78 -2.73 -18.02
C THR A 121 11.78 -3.38 -16.63
N ASN A 122 12.46 -2.79 -15.63
CA ASN A 122 12.37 -3.25 -14.24
C ASN A 122 11.00 -2.97 -13.65
N VAL A 123 10.37 -1.84 -13.98
CA VAL A 123 9.00 -1.50 -13.58
C VAL A 123 8.00 -2.55 -14.09
N ALA A 124 8.19 -3.05 -15.31
CA ALA A 124 7.32 -4.07 -15.91
C ALA A 124 7.33 -5.42 -15.14
N THR A 125 8.29 -5.62 -14.24
CA THR A 125 8.36 -6.83 -13.38
C THR A 125 7.74 -6.62 -12.00
N VAL A 126 7.25 -5.42 -11.70
CA VAL A 126 6.61 -5.10 -10.42
C VAL A 126 5.15 -5.50 -10.44
N GLY A 127 4.70 -6.25 -9.43
CA GLY A 127 3.32 -6.68 -9.28
C GLY A 127 2.36 -5.52 -8.97
N THR A 128 1.61 -5.06 -9.97
CA THR A 128 0.54 -4.08 -9.81
C THR A 128 -0.83 -4.74 -9.83
N PHE A 129 -1.81 -4.06 -9.25
CA PHE A 129 -3.20 -4.48 -9.39
C PHE A 129 -3.68 -4.28 -10.82
N TYR A 130 -4.46 -5.26 -11.30
CA TYR A 130 -5.19 -5.12 -12.55
C TYR A 130 -6.63 -4.68 -12.29
N TRP A 131 -7.04 -3.60 -12.95
CA TRP A 131 -8.33 -2.97 -12.72
C TRP A 131 -9.40 -3.58 -13.61
N LEU A 132 -10.43 -4.17 -12.99
CA LEU A 132 -11.64 -4.64 -13.65
C LEU A 132 -12.62 -3.47 -13.74
N ASP A 133 -12.20 -2.38 -14.37
CA ASP A 133 -12.93 -1.10 -14.45
C ASP A 133 -14.03 -1.06 -15.52
N VAL A 134 -14.25 -2.18 -16.20
CA VAL A 134 -15.36 -2.46 -17.11
C VAL A 134 -15.60 -3.97 -17.12
N ARG A 135 -16.84 -4.41 -17.36
CA ARG A 135 -17.21 -5.83 -17.45
C ARG A 135 -16.42 -6.60 -18.49
N ALA A 136 -16.05 -5.95 -19.60
CA ALA A 136 -15.28 -6.55 -20.68
C ALA A 136 -13.90 -7.07 -20.23
N LYS A 137 -13.36 -6.60 -19.10
CA LYS A 137 -12.08 -7.07 -18.55
C LYS A 137 -12.22 -8.36 -17.72
N VAL A 138 -13.41 -8.74 -17.25
CA VAL A 138 -13.60 -9.93 -16.39
C VAL A 138 -13.04 -11.23 -16.99
N PRO A 139 -13.17 -11.54 -18.30
CA PRO A 139 -12.58 -12.75 -18.87
C PRO A 139 -11.06 -12.85 -18.77
N THR A 140 -10.34 -11.73 -18.58
CA THR A 140 -8.87 -11.73 -18.44
C THR A 140 -8.39 -12.39 -17.15
N ILE A 141 -9.26 -12.50 -16.13
CA ILE A 141 -8.95 -13.16 -14.86
C ILE A 141 -8.48 -14.60 -15.10
N ALA A 142 -9.14 -15.37 -15.96
CA ALA A 142 -8.72 -16.73 -16.28
C ALA A 142 -7.34 -16.80 -16.93
N THR A 143 -7.02 -15.82 -17.79
CA THR A 143 -5.70 -15.76 -18.44
C THR A 143 -4.60 -15.54 -17.40
N PHE A 144 -4.79 -14.57 -16.50
CA PHE A 144 -3.79 -14.27 -15.47
C PHE A 144 -3.71 -15.37 -14.40
N ALA A 145 -4.84 -15.94 -14.00
CA ALA A 145 -4.88 -17.03 -13.03
C ALA A 145 -4.13 -18.28 -13.55
N LYS A 146 -4.27 -18.63 -14.85
CA LYS A 146 -3.50 -19.71 -15.47
C LYS A 146 -2.00 -19.45 -15.44
N ASP A 147 -1.58 -18.22 -15.69
CA ASP A 147 -0.16 -17.87 -15.66
C ASP A 147 0.39 -17.87 -14.22
N VAL A 148 -0.38 -17.37 -13.25
CA VAL A 148 -0.06 -17.50 -11.82
C VAL A 148 0.08 -18.97 -11.41
N GLN A 149 -0.85 -19.85 -11.81
CA GLN A 149 -0.74 -21.28 -11.55
C GLN A 149 0.56 -21.86 -12.12
N LYS A 150 0.89 -21.52 -13.38
CA LYS A 150 2.12 -21.97 -14.04
C LYS A 150 3.36 -21.50 -13.28
N GLN A 151 3.42 -20.23 -12.88
CA GLN A 151 4.56 -19.68 -12.14
C GLN A 151 4.68 -20.27 -10.73
N ASN A 152 3.57 -20.46 -10.03
CA ASN A 152 3.55 -21.08 -8.71
C ASN A 152 3.95 -22.57 -8.78
N ALA A 153 3.53 -23.29 -9.81
CA ALA A 153 3.99 -24.66 -10.07
C ALA A 153 5.51 -24.73 -10.36
N ALA A 154 6.11 -23.65 -10.87
CA ALA A 154 7.54 -23.51 -11.05
C ALA A 154 8.29 -23.02 -9.79
N GLY A 155 7.62 -22.90 -8.65
CA GLY A 155 8.22 -22.54 -7.36
C GLY A 155 8.04 -21.08 -6.94
N ALA A 156 7.29 -20.28 -7.72
CA ALA A 156 6.86 -18.96 -7.24
C ALA A 156 5.78 -19.10 -6.14
N ASN A 157 5.53 -18.00 -5.41
CA ASN A 157 4.46 -17.94 -4.40
C ASN A 157 3.68 -16.64 -4.60
N LEU A 158 2.95 -16.53 -5.70
CA LEU A 158 2.30 -15.32 -6.15
C LEU A 158 0.82 -15.28 -5.75
N VAL A 159 0.35 -14.09 -5.36
CA VAL A 159 -1.06 -13.71 -5.40
C VAL A 159 -1.39 -13.03 -6.72
N LEU A 160 -2.65 -13.10 -7.16
CA LEU A 160 -3.19 -12.33 -8.26
C LEU A 160 -3.93 -11.08 -7.73
N PRO A 161 -3.36 -9.87 -7.84
CA PRO A 161 -3.99 -8.65 -7.35
C PRO A 161 -4.98 -8.07 -8.38
N LEU A 162 -6.23 -7.86 -7.97
CA LEU A 162 -7.31 -7.33 -8.82
C LEU A 162 -8.06 -6.22 -8.09
N VAL A 163 -8.47 -5.19 -8.83
CA VAL A 163 -9.42 -4.17 -8.37
C VAL A 163 -10.79 -4.47 -8.96
N VAL A 164 -11.82 -4.52 -8.12
CA VAL A 164 -13.23 -4.60 -8.52
C VAL A 164 -13.80 -3.17 -8.49
N TYR A 165 -14.06 -2.56 -9.67
CA TYR A 165 -14.36 -1.13 -9.81
C TYR A 165 -15.37 -0.85 -10.93
N ASP A 166 -16.65 -1.15 -10.75
CA ASP A 166 -17.65 -0.89 -11.79
C ASP A 166 -19.04 -0.53 -11.25
N LEU A 167 -19.13 0.07 -10.06
CA LEU A 167 -20.42 0.46 -9.49
C LEU A 167 -21.20 1.39 -10.45
N PRO A 168 -22.54 1.26 -10.51
CA PRO A 168 -23.37 2.20 -11.24
C PRO A 168 -23.30 3.60 -10.61
N GLU A 169 -23.29 4.65 -11.43
CA GLU A 169 -23.03 6.04 -10.98
C GLU A 169 -21.63 6.26 -10.41
N ARG A 170 -20.64 5.46 -10.83
CA ARG A 170 -19.23 5.56 -10.42
C ARG A 170 -18.71 6.99 -10.36
N ASP A 171 -17.83 7.23 -9.40
CA ASP A 171 -17.20 8.51 -9.12
C ASP A 171 -18.24 9.62 -8.95
N CYS A 172 -19.14 9.44 -7.97
CA CYS A 172 -20.34 10.27 -7.84
C CYS A 172 -20.06 11.75 -7.54
N ALA A 173 -18.84 12.08 -7.07
CA ALA A 173 -18.38 13.44 -6.80
C ALA A 173 -17.39 13.99 -7.84
N ALA A 174 -16.97 13.18 -8.82
CA ALA A 174 -16.03 13.57 -9.87
C ALA A 174 -16.73 13.71 -11.24
N LEU A 175 -16.09 14.44 -12.16
CA LEU A 175 -16.51 14.53 -13.56
C LEU A 175 -15.67 13.62 -14.48
N ALA A 176 -14.46 13.26 -14.08
CA ALA A 176 -13.66 12.27 -14.78
C ALA A 176 -14.03 10.85 -14.31
N SER A 177 -14.91 10.19 -15.06
CA SER A 177 -15.26 8.78 -14.84
C SER A 177 -15.41 8.04 -16.16
N ASN A 178 -14.88 6.81 -16.23
CA ASN A 178 -15.13 5.88 -17.33
C ASN A 178 -16.19 4.82 -16.98
N GLY A 179 -17.01 5.03 -15.94
CA GLY A 179 -18.01 4.05 -15.51
C GLY A 179 -19.04 3.74 -16.61
N GLU A 180 -19.26 2.45 -16.89
CA GLU A 180 -20.21 2.03 -17.94
C GLU A 180 -21.64 1.79 -17.41
N LEU A 181 -21.82 1.76 -16.08
CA LEU A 181 -23.09 1.45 -15.45
C LEU A 181 -23.78 2.70 -14.89
N SER A 182 -25.12 2.76 -15.02
CA SER A 182 -25.95 3.77 -14.37
C SER A 182 -27.18 3.12 -13.75
N LEU A 183 -27.68 3.68 -12.65
CA LEU A 183 -28.84 3.10 -11.94
C LEU A 183 -30.10 3.17 -12.81
N ALA A 184 -30.22 4.21 -13.63
CA ALA A 184 -31.33 4.38 -14.57
C ALA A 184 -31.35 3.32 -15.69
N ASN A 185 -30.19 2.75 -16.04
CA ASN A 185 -30.04 1.81 -17.15
C ASN A 185 -29.70 0.40 -16.66
N ASN A 186 -30.48 -0.12 -15.70
CA ASN A 186 -30.33 -1.48 -15.16
C ASN A 186 -28.99 -1.74 -14.46
N GLY A 187 -28.30 -0.69 -13.99
CA GLY A 187 -26.96 -0.77 -13.41
C GLY A 187 -26.83 -1.75 -12.24
N THR A 188 -27.84 -1.86 -11.37
CA THR A 188 -27.85 -2.81 -10.26
C THR A 188 -27.73 -4.26 -10.75
N ALA A 189 -28.56 -4.66 -11.71
CA ALA A 189 -28.54 -6.04 -12.21
C ALA A 189 -27.27 -6.33 -13.03
N LEU A 190 -26.80 -5.34 -13.79
CA LEU A 190 -25.54 -5.44 -14.53
C LEU A 190 -24.33 -5.57 -13.60
N TYR A 191 -24.36 -4.90 -12.45
CA TYR A 191 -23.31 -5.03 -11.44
C TYR A 191 -23.36 -6.39 -10.73
N HIS A 192 -24.55 -6.92 -10.41
CA HIS A 192 -24.67 -8.28 -9.89
C HIS A 192 -24.08 -9.30 -10.87
N ASP A 193 -24.42 -9.22 -12.16
CA ASP A 193 -23.86 -10.09 -13.19
C ASP A 193 -22.33 -9.95 -13.30
N TYR A 194 -21.80 -8.72 -13.25
CA TYR A 194 -20.36 -8.47 -13.21
C TYR A 194 -19.67 -9.18 -12.04
N ILE A 195 -20.21 -9.05 -10.82
CA ILE A 195 -19.68 -9.72 -9.62
C ILE A 195 -19.81 -11.25 -9.73
N ASP A 196 -20.94 -11.75 -10.22
CA ASP A 196 -21.17 -13.20 -10.40
C ASP A 196 -20.19 -13.80 -11.42
N GLN A 197 -19.89 -13.07 -12.49
CA GLN A 197 -18.88 -13.49 -13.47
C GLN A 197 -17.47 -13.50 -12.85
N ILE A 198 -17.10 -12.50 -12.06
CA ILE A 198 -15.82 -12.51 -11.31
C ILE A 198 -15.77 -13.72 -10.38
N ALA A 199 -16.84 -13.98 -9.64
CA ALA A 199 -16.94 -15.12 -8.74
C ALA A 199 -16.80 -16.46 -9.49
N ALA A 200 -17.41 -16.59 -10.67
CA ALA A 200 -17.26 -17.77 -11.51
C ALA A 200 -15.81 -17.98 -11.98
N GLN A 201 -15.11 -16.91 -12.36
CA GLN A 201 -13.68 -16.97 -12.70
C GLN A 201 -12.85 -17.43 -11.50
N ILE A 202 -13.02 -16.82 -10.32
CA ILE A 202 -12.26 -17.17 -9.10
C ILE A 202 -12.50 -18.64 -8.70
N LYS A 203 -13.75 -19.11 -8.75
CA LYS A 203 -14.11 -20.51 -8.43
C LYS A 203 -13.42 -21.52 -9.33
N ALA A 204 -13.10 -21.15 -10.57
CA ALA A 204 -12.41 -22.03 -11.51
C ALA A 204 -10.91 -22.24 -11.17
N PHE A 205 -10.34 -21.44 -10.25
CA PHE A 205 -8.93 -21.48 -9.88
C PHE A 205 -8.72 -21.54 -8.35
N PRO A 206 -9.17 -22.60 -7.67
CA PRO A 206 -9.10 -22.71 -6.21
C PRO A 206 -7.67 -22.65 -5.65
N ASP A 207 -6.66 -23.01 -6.45
CA ASP A 207 -5.25 -23.00 -6.05
C ASP A 207 -4.56 -21.62 -6.20
N VAL A 208 -5.24 -20.65 -6.82
CA VAL A 208 -4.73 -19.28 -6.95
C VAL A 208 -5.26 -18.45 -5.79
N THR A 209 -4.36 -17.78 -5.06
CA THR A 209 -4.76 -16.76 -4.09
C THR A 209 -5.08 -15.45 -4.82
N PHE A 210 -6.32 -15.00 -4.76
CA PHE A 210 -6.77 -13.73 -5.29
C PHE A 210 -6.71 -12.66 -4.20
N LEU A 211 -5.96 -11.59 -4.45
CA LEU A 211 -5.94 -10.40 -3.61
C LEU A 211 -6.86 -9.37 -4.26
N LEU A 212 -8.01 -9.14 -3.65
CA LEU A 212 -8.99 -8.20 -4.15
C LEU A 212 -8.90 -6.93 -3.33
N VAL A 213 -8.85 -5.80 -4.01
CA VAL A 213 -9.36 -4.58 -3.41
C VAL A 213 -10.71 -4.32 -4.04
N ILE A 214 -11.74 -4.27 -3.21
CA ILE A 214 -13.05 -3.77 -3.59
C ILE A 214 -12.91 -2.25 -3.55
N VAL A 215 -12.18 -1.75 -4.56
CA VAL A 215 -12.04 -0.34 -4.81
C VAL A 215 -13.21 0.02 -5.68
N GLU A 216 -14.20 0.57 -5.03
CA GLU A 216 -15.05 1.51 -5.70
C GLU A 216 -14.49 2.88 -5.25
N PRO A 217 -13.27 3.28 -5.67
CA PRO A 217 -12.69 4.56 -5.31
C PRO A 217 -13.71 5.63 -5.66
N ASP A 218 -13.79 6.62 -4.80
CA ASP A 218 -14.81 7.65 -4.90
C ASP A 218 -16.25 7.07 -4.83
N SER A 219 -16.46 6.01 -4.04
CA SER A 219 -17.79 5.56 -3.62
C SER A 219 -18.01 5.62 -2.11
N LEU A 220 -17.44 4.72 -1.32
CA LEU A 220 -17.70 4.59 0.11
C LEU A 220 -17.17 5.80 0.89
N ALA A 221 -16.00 6.31 0.53
CA ALA A 221 -15.47 7.55 1.08
C ALA A 221 -16.37 8.77 0.74
N ASN A 222 -16.96 8.79 -0.46
CA ASN A 222 -17.95 9.79 -0.84
C ASN A 222 -19.23 9.72 0.02
N LEU A 223 -19.61 8.55 0.53
CA LEU A 223 -20.74 8.41 1.46
C LEU A 223 -20.46 8.99 2.85
N VAL A 224 -19.21 9.29 3.18
CA VAL A 224 -18.83 9.94 4.43
C VAL A 224 -18.86 11.46 4.30
N THR A 225 -18.30 12.00 3.21
CA THR A 225 -18.05 13.45 3.11
C THR A 225 -18.88 14.17 2.04
N ASN A 226 -19.40 13.46 1.05
CA ASN A 226 -19.93 14.05 -0.19
C ASN A 226 -21.42 13.73 -0.41
N THR A 227 -22.16 13.39 0.64
CA THR A 227 -23.62 13.16 0.56
C THR A 227 -24.43 14.43 0.28
N ASN A 228 -23.81 15.60 0.32
CA ASN A 228 -24.38 16.85 -0.18
C ASN A 228 -24.38 16.94 -1.72
N VAL A 229 -23.59 16.12 -2.42
CA VAL A 229 -23.63 15.99 -3.88
C VAL A 229 -24.80 15.08 -4.25
N GLN A 230 -25.74 15.58 -5.06
CA GLN A 230 -26.99 14.86 -5.34
C GLN A 230 -26.78 13.49 -6.00
N LYS A 231 -25.78 13.36 -6.89
CA LYS A 231 -25.42 12.07 -7.51
C LYS A 231 -25.00 11.06 -6.43
N CYS A 232 -24.15 11.46 -5.48
CA CYS A 232 -23.74 10.62 -4.35
C CYS A 232 -24.91 10.28 -3.41
N ALA A 233 -25.75 11.27 -3.07
CA ALA A 233 -26.92 11.05 -2.23
C ALA A 233 -27.87 10.01 -2.82
N ASN A 234 -28.13 10.09 -4.13
CA ASN A 234 -28.99 9.16 -4.85
C ASN A 234 -28.37 7.75 -4.97
N ALA A 235 -27.05 7.66 -5.13
CA ALA A 235 -26.34 6.39 -5.25
C ALA A 235 -26.08 5.69 -3.91
N ALA A 236 -26.19 6.39 -2.78
CA ALA A 236 -25.75 5.91 -1.46
C ALA A 236 -26.33 4.55 -1.04
N THR A 237 -27.62 4.33 -1.26
CA THR A 237 -28.28 3.05 -0.95
C THR A 237 -27.73 1.94 -1.84
N ALA A 238 -27.64 2.19 -3.14
CA ALA A 238 -27.14 1.22 -4.10
C ALA A 238 -25.67 0.86 -3.84
N TYR A 239 -24.82 1.84 -3.54
CA TYR A 239 -23.42 1.61 -3.18
C TYR A 239 -23.29 0.66 -1.99
N LYS A 240 -24.06 0.88 -0.91
CA LYS A 240 -24.02 0.01 0.27
C LYS A 240 -24.52 -1.40 -0.04
N GLU A 241 -25.61 -1.52 -0.79
CA GLU A 241 -26.19 -2.80 -1.20
C GLU A 241 -25.24 -3.60 -2.08
N LEU A 242 -24.76 -2.99 -3.17
CA LEU A 242 -23.93 -3.62 -4.18
C LEU A 242 -22.52 -3.94 -3.64
N THR A 243 -21.96 -3.10 -2.77
CA THR A 243 -20.72 -3.44 -2.06
C THR A 243 -20.94 -4.63 -1.13
N THR A 244 -22.03 -4.65 -0.37
CA THR A 244 -22.38 -5.79 0.49
C THR A 244 -22.56 -7.08 -0.33
N TYR A 245 -23.15 -6.98 -1.51
CA TYR A 245 -23.29 -8.09 -2.46
C TYR A 245 -21.92 -8.59 -2.94
N ALA A 246 -21.06 -7.70 -3.43
CA ALA A 246 -19.70 -8.04 -3.88
C ALA A 246 -18.91 -8.78 -2.78
N ILE A 247 -18.93 -8.23 -1.56
CA ILE A 247 -18.26 -8.82 -0.40
C ILE A 247 -18.80 -10.22 -0.09
N LYS A 248 -20.13 -10.42 -0.10
CA LYS A 248 -20.76 -11.72 0.17
C LYS A 248 -20.42 -12.74 -0.91
N THR A 249 -20.57 -12.36 -2.17
CA THR A 249 -20.43 -13.27 -3.32
C THR A 249 -18.98 -13.70 -3.53
N LEU A 250 -18.02 -12.81 -3.23
CA LEU A 250 -16.58 -13.07 -3.39
C LEU A 250 -15.92 -13.64 -2.12
N ASN A 251 -16.70 -13.95 -1.07
CA ASN A 251 -16.20 -14.59 0.15
C ASN A 251 -15.84 -16.07 -0.10
N MET A 252 -14.61 -16.32 -0.54
CA MET A 252 -14.08 -17.66 -0.84
C MET A 252 -12.75 -17.90 -0.12
N ASN A 253 -12.39 -19.17 0.11
CA ASN A 253 -11.20 -19.54 0.88
C ASN A 253 -9.88 -19.07 0.25
N ASN A 254 -9.85 -18.88 -1.06
CA ASN A 254 -8.69 -18.44 -1.82
C ASN A 254 -8.72 -16.93 -2.13
N VAL A 255 -9.59 -16.17 -1.47
CA VAL A 255 -9.73 -14.72 -1.64
C VAL A 255 -9.32 -13.98 -0.37
N VAL A 256 -8.55 -12.90 -0.54
CA VAL A 256 -8.26 -11.91 0.50
C VAL A 256 -8.77 -10.56 0.00
N MET A 257 -9.73 -9.97 0.69
CA MET A 257 -10.41 -8.73 0.34
C MET A 257 -10.02 -7.58 1.27
N TYR A 258 -9.78 -6.42 0.67
CA TYR A 258 -9.70 -5.13 1.35
C TYR A 258 -10.72 -4.18 0.73
N LEU A 259 -11.43 -3.40 1.54
CA LEU A 259 -12.35 -2.37 1.03
C LEU A 259 -11.60 -1.05 0.92
N ASP A 260 -11.79 -0.31 -0.16
CA ASP A 260 -11.20 1.03 -0.25
C ASP A 260 -11.71 1.96 0.86
N ALA A 261 -10.77 2.63 1.52
CA ALA A 261 -11.02 3.55 2.60
C ALA A 261 -10.42 4.94 2.35
N GLY A 262 -10.32 5.34 1.08
CA GLY A 262 -9.72 6.61 0.69
C GLY A 262 -8.29 6.72 1.20
N HIS A 263 -7.97 7.85 1.84
CA HIS A 263 -6.62 8.13 2.34
C HIS A 263 -6.66 9.07 3.55
N ALA A 264 -5.51 9.30 4.18
CA ALA A 264 -5.38 10.13 5.37
C ALA A 264 -5.92 11.56 5.18
N GLY A 265 -5.79 12.10 3.96
CA GLY A 265 -6.28 13.43 3.56
C GLY A 265 -7.77 13.52 3.31
N TRP A 266 -8.49 12.41 3.45
CA TRP A 266 -9.92 12.32 3.22
C TRP A 266 -10.67 11.80 4.44
N LEU A 267 -10.49 10.52 4.77
CA LEU A 267 -11.18 9.90 5.92
C LEU A 267 -10.35 9.96 7.20
N GLY A 268 -9.07 10.32 7.10
CA GLY A 268 -8.19 10.48 8.26
C GLY A 268 -8.41 11.77 9.06
N TRP A 269 -9.21 12.71 8.58
CA TRP A 269 -9.56 13.90 9.37
C TRP A 269 -10.36 13.54 10.62
N THR A 270 -10.12 14.24 11.72
CA THR A 270 -10.76 13.98 13.02
C THR A 270 -12.29 13.94 12.93
N ALA A 271 -12.90 14.78 12.10
CA ALA A 271 -14.35 14.82 11.91
C ALA A 271 -14.90 13.63 11.09
N ASN A 272 -14.06 13.00 10.26
CA ASN A 272 -14.48 11.99 9.27
C ASN A 272 -14.18 10.56 9.73
N ILE A 273 -13.17 10.38 10.60
CA ILE A 273 -12.64 9.06 10.93
C ILE A 273 -13.63 8.16 11.69
N GLU A 274 -14.44 8.73 12.58
CA GLU A 274 -15.47 8.00 13.35
C GLU A 274 -16.69 7.60 12.47
N PRO A 275 -17.24 8.51 11.63
CA PRO A 275 -18.20 8.13 10.60
C PRO A 275 -17.69 7.05 9.63
N ALA A 276 -16.43 7.17 9.18
CA ALA A 276 -15.80 6.19 8.31
C ALA A 276 -15.72 4.81 8.98
N ALA A 277 -15.23 4.75 10.23
CA ALA A 277 -15.17 3.50 10.99
C ALA A 277 -16.55 2.86 11.15
N THR A 278 -17.61 3.67 11.33
CA THR A 278 -18.99 3.19 11.42
C THR A 278 -19.46 2.59 10.10
N LEU A 279 -19.25 3.30 8.98
CA LEU A 279 -19.64 2.82 7.65
C LEU A 279 -19.00 1.47 7.32
N PHE A 280 -17.69 1.34 7.46
CA PHE A 280 -16.98 0.11 7.12
C PHE A 280 -17.34 -1.05 8.04
N ALA A 281 -17.50 -0.81 9.34
CA ALA A 281 -17.95 -1.84 10.27
C ALA A 281 -19.38 -2.31 9.95
N ASP A 282 -20.27 -1.39 9.56
CA ASP A 282 -21.65 -1.73 9.20
C ASP A 282 -21.71 -2.54 7.90
N LEU A 283 -20.92 -2.20 6.88
CA LEU A 283 -20.79 -3.01 5.65
C LEU A 283 -20.26 -4.41 5.95
N TYR A 284 -19.20 -4.50 6.76
CA TYR A 284 -18.62 -5.78 7.18
C TYR A 284 -19.64 -6.66 7.90
N LYS A 285 -20.38 -6.11 8.86
CA LYS A 285 -21.44 -6.82 9.59
C LYS A 285 -22.63 -7.18 8.69
N ALA A 286 -23.07 -6.26 7.81
CA ALA A 286 -24.16 -6.51 6.86
C ALA A 286 -23.81 -7.63 5.87
N ALA A 287 -22.53 -7.77 5.54
CA ALA A 287 -22.00 -8.87 4.75
C ALA A 287 -21.91 -10.22 5.51
N GLY A 288 -22.17 -10.23 6.81
CA GLY A 288 -22.06 -11.42 7.67
C GLY A 288 -20.65 -11.65 8.22
N SER A 289 -19.83 -10.60 8.33
CA SER A 289 -18.45 -10.64 8.82
C SER A 289 -17.57 -11.71 8.13
N PRO A 290 -17.52 -11.73 6.79
CA PRO A 290 -16.87 -12.80 6.04
C PRO A 290 -15.36 -12.90 6.31
N LYS A 291 -14.84 -14.12 6.42
CA LYS A 291 -13.40 -14.40 6.67
C LYS A 291 -12.50 -13.81 5.58
N ALA A 292 -12.96 -13.79 4.33
CA ALA A 292 -12.18 -13.25 3.22
C ALA A 292 -11.94 -11.74 3.34
N VAL A 293 -12.79 -10.97 4.05
CA VAL A 293 -12.55 -9.54 4.28
C VAL A 293 -11.53 -9.37 5.39
N ARG A 294 -10.30 -9.02 4.99
CA ARG A 294 -9.16 -8.84 5.88
C ARG A 294 -9.13 -7.44 6.49
N GLY A 295 -9.59 -6.43 5.75
CA GLY A 295 -9.69 -5.07 6.25
C GLY A 295 -9.84 -4.02 5.15
N LEU A 296 -9.02 -2.97 5.18
CA LEU A 296 -9.17 -1.80 4.33
C LEU A 296 -7.92 -1.51 3.47
N ALA A 297 -8.11 -0.97 2.28
CA ALA A 297 -7.03 -0.45 1.44
C ALA A 297 -7.01 1.07 1.55
N THR A 298 -5.83 1.67 1.67
CA THR A 298 -5.68 3.13 1.76
C THR A 298 -4.75 3.67 0.68
N ASN A 299 -4.85 4.98 0.42
CA ASN A 299 -4.03 5.72 -0.53
C ASN A 299 -4.20 5.31 -2.00
N VAL A 300 -5.21 4.50 -2.33
CA VAL A 300 -5.44 4.01 -3.69
C VAL A 300 -5.50 5.18 -4.66
N ALA A 301 -4.64 5.16 -5.68
CA ALA A 301 -4.50 6.24 -6.66
C ALA A 301 -4.16 7.63 -6.07
N ASN A 302 -3.64 7.71 -4.84
CA ASN A 302 -3.21 8.97 -4.23
C ASN A 302 -1.69 8.94 -3.97
N TYR A 303 -1.17 9.93 -3.23
CA TYR A 303 0.26 10.23 -3.16
C TYR A 303 0.79 10.36 -1.74
N ASN A 304 0.00 10.00 -0.73
CA ASN A 304 0.40 10.17 0.66
C ASN A 304 1.62 9.32 1.01
N ALA A 305 2.50 9.88 1.84
CA ALA A 305 3.55 9.10 2.47
C ALA A 305 2.94 7.98 3.33
N TRP A 306 3.60 6.83 3.38
CA TRP A 306 3.28 5.84 4.42
C TRP A 306 3.61 6.41 5.81
N SER A 307 4.83 6.90 6.00
CA SER A 307 5.27 7.54 7.23
C SER A 307 6.23 8.67 6.92
N ILE A 308 6.01 9.84 7.53
CA ILE A 308 6.86 11.01 7.34
C ILE A 308 7.12 11.72 8.66
N ALA A 309 8.33 12.26 8.82
CA ALA A 309 8.72 12.99 10.03
C ALA A 309 8.03 14.36 10.11
N THR A 310 8.03 15.10 9.00
CA THR A 310 7.44 16.44 8.90
C THR A 310 6.24 16.39 7.97
N CYS A 311 5.08 16.78 8.48
CA CYS A 311 3.86 16.85 7.68
C CYS A 311 4.03 17.89 6.54
N PRO A 312 3.65 17.56 5.30
CA PRO A 312 3.62 18.52 4.21
C PRO A 312 2.68 19.70 4.51
N SER A 313 2.95 20.87 3.93
CA SER A 313 2.15 22.08 4.18
C SER A 313 0.67 21.92 3.81
N TYR A 314 0.38 21.19 2.72
CA TYR A 314 -0.98 20.94 2.26
C TYR A 314 -1.79 20.04 3.21
N THR A 315 -1.17 19.39 4.20
CA THR A 315 -1.88 18.58 5.22
C THR A 315 -2.22 19.38 6.48
N GLN A 316 -1.97 20.70 6.49
CA GLN A 316 -2.15 21.55 7.67
C GLN A 316 -3.56 21.41 8.26
N GLY A 317 -3.62 21.25 9.59
CA GLY A 317 -4.87 21.08 10.33
C GLY A 317 -5.28 19.62 10.56
N ASN A 318 -4.70 18.67 9.83
CA ASN A 318 -4.89 17.24 10.08
C ASN A 318 -3.72 16.68 10.92
N THR A 319 -4.04 15.95 11.98
CA THR A 319 -3.04 15.24 12.79
C THR A 319 -2.55 13.97 12.12
N ASN A 320 -3.41 13.36 11.30
CA ASN A 320 -3.11 12.17 10.51
C ASN A 320 -2.58 12.60 9.13
N CYS A 321 -1.36 13.13 9.07
CA CYS A 321 -0.76 13.66 7.83
C CYS A 321 -0.04 12.62 6.95
N ASP A 322 -0.03 11.35 7.37
CA ASP A 322 0.48 10.20 6.62
C ASP A 322 -0.44 8.99 6.85
N GLU A 323 -0.28 7.95 6.02
CA GLU A 323 -1.14 6.78 6.06
C GLU A 323 -0.96 5.94 7.33
N LYS A 324 0.26 5.87 7.88
CA LYS A 324 0.52 5.15 9.13
C LYS A 324 -0.26 5.73 10.29
N ARG A 325 -0.29 7.07 10.43
CA ARG A 325 -1.10 7.74 11.46
C ARG A 325 -2.59 7.51 11.24
N TYR A 326 -3.06 7.61 9.99
CA TYR A 326 -4.45 7.32 9.67
C TYR A 326 -4.85 5.88 10.03
N VAL A 327 -4.08 4.88 9.60
CA VAL A 327 -4.30 3.46 9.89
C VAL A 327 -4.34 3.21 11.40
N ASN A 328 -3.36 3.74 12.14
CA ASN A 328 -3.30 3.58 13.60
C ASN A 328 -4.43 4.32 14.34
N ALA A 329 -4.98 5.38 13.75
CA ALA A 329 -6.12 6.10 14.32
C ALA A 329 -7.47 5.41 14.05
N ILE A 330 -7.68 4.84 12.86
CA ILE A 330 -8.98 4.23 12.49
C ILE A 330 -9.11 2.78 12.96
N ALA A 331 -8.02 2.00 13.02
CA ALA A 331 -8.04 0.60 13.44
C ALA A 331 -8.69 0.32 14.81
N PRO A 332 -8.40 1.06 15.90
CA PRO A 332 -9.07 0.83 17.18
C PRO A 332 -10.58 1.14 17.13
N LEU A 333 -11.00 2.13 16.32
CA LEU A 333 -12.40 2.47 16.13
C LEU A 333 -13.14 1.34 15.42
N LEU A 334 -12.57 0.81 14.33
CA LEU A 334 -13.12 -0.33 13.60
C LEU A 334 -13.24 -1.56 14.51
N THR A 335 -12.18 -1.85 15.29
CA THR A 335 -12.14 -2.97 16.22
C THR A 335 -13.26 -2.85 17.27
N SER A 336 -13.45 -1.66 17.85
CA SER A 336 -14.52 -1.41 18.83
C SER A 336 -15.93 -1.65 18.26
N LYS A 337 -16.09 -1.52 16.94
CA LYS A 337 -17.35 -1.70 16.20
C LYS A 337 -17.51 -3.12 15.62
N GLY A 338 -16.60 -4.03 15.97
CA GLY A 338 -16.64 -5.45 15.56
C GLY A 338 -15.94 -5.77 14.25
N PHE A 339 -15.12 -4.86 13.72
CA PHE A 339 -14.31 -5.09 12.52
C PHE A 339 -12.81 -4.94 12.85
N PRO A 340 -12.10 -6.02 13.21
CA PRO A 340 -10.67 -5.98 13.50
C PRO A 340 -9.84 -5.93 12.20
N ALA A 341 -9.95 -4.83 11.46
CA ALA A 341 -9.37 -4.65 10.14
C ALA A 341 -7.83 -4.56 10.17
N HIS A 342 -7.19 -5.23 9.22
CA HIS A 342 -5.82 -4.96 8.78
C HIS A 342 -5.82 -4.12 7.50
N PHE A 343 -4.64 -3.68 7.06
CA PHE A 343 -4.53 -2.70 5.99
C PHE A 343 -3.55 -3.11 4.90
N ILE A 344 -3.83 -2.65 3.69
CA ILE A 344 -2.81 -2.49 2.65
C ILE A 344 -2.78 -1.02 2.24
N THR A 345 -1.64 -0.55 1.76
CA THR A 345 -1.50 0.86 1.37
C THR A 345 -0.85 0.99 0.00
N ASP A 346 -1.46 1.78 -0.87
CA ASP A 346 -0.91 2.06 -2.19
C ASP A 346 0.35 2.95 -2.04
N THR A 347 1.42 2.54 -2.71
CA THR A 347 2.72 3.20 -2.73
C THR A 347 3.20 3.42 -4.17
N GLY A 348 2.33 3.21 -5.15
CA GLY A 348 2.68 3.29 -6.58
C GLY A 348 3.19 4.66 -7.01
N ARG A 349 2.81 5.75 -6.33
CA ARG A 349 3.13 7.13 -6.75
C ARG A 349 3.64 8.04 -5.64
N ASN A 350 4.01 7.49 -4.48
CA ASN A 350 4.33 8.27 -3.28
C ASN A 350 5.83 8.36 -2.93
N GLY A 351 6.73 8.03 -3.87
CA GLY A 351 8.18 7.99 -3.62
C GLY A 351 8.80 9.36 -3.33
N VAL A 352 8.19 10.44 -3.81
CA VAL A 352 8.62 11.82 -3.52
C VAL A 352 7.71 12.42 -2.47
N GLN A 353 8.32 12.89 -1.37
CA GLN A 353 7.62 13.58 -0.29
C GLN A 353 8.43 14.80 0.18
N PRO A 354 7.80 15.96 0.47
CA PRO A 354 6.40 16.25 0.13
C PRO A 354 6.17 16.21 -1.38
N THR A 355 4.95 15.96 -1.82
CA THR A 355 4.58 16.13 -3.23
C THR A 355 4.54 17.62 -3.57
N GLN A 356 4.33 17.95 -4.85
CA GLN A 356 4.12 19.33 -5.28
C GLN A 356 2.64 19.74 -5.28
N GLN A 357 1.78 18.99 -4.59
CA GLN A 357 0.38 19.35 -4.43
C GLN A 357 0.26 20.72 -3.76
N GLN A 358 -0.60 21.60 -4.29
CA GLN A 358 -0.90 22.89 -3.68
C GLN A 358 -1.95 22.72 -2.57
N ALA A 359 -2.91 21.84 -2.79
CA ALA A 359 -3.87 21.40 -1.81
C ALA A 359 -3.92 19.86 -1.76
N TRP A 360 -4.25 19.30 -0.59
CA TRP A 360 -4.25 17.85 -0.42
C TRP A 360 -5.32 17.13 -1.27
N GLY A 361 -6.37 17.87 -1.65
CA GLY A 361 -7.42 17.40 -2.56
C GLY A 361 -7.01 17.39 -4.03
N ASP A 362 -5.82 17.87 -4.40
CA ASP A 362 -5.35 17.88 -5.78
C ASP A 362 -4.86 16.48 -6.16
N TRP A 363 -5.74 15.67 -6.75
CA TRP A 363 -5.51 14.23 -6.99
C TRP A 363 -5.05 13.90 -8.41
N CYS A 364 -5.36 14.74 -9.39
CA CYS A 364 -5.20 14.39 -10.80
C CYS A 364 -3.78 14.66 -11.32
N ASN A 365 -3.08 13.61 -11.78
CA ASN A 365 -1.80 13.70 -12.49
C ASN A 365 -0.75 14.59 -11.81
N VAL A 366 -0.59 14.52 -10.49
CA VAL A 366 0.24 15.44 -9.71
C VAL A 366 1.71 15.47 -10.19
N ILE A 367 2.26 16.66 -10.42
CA ILE A 367 3.64 16.88 -10.85
C ILE A 367 4.66 16.53 -9.76
N GLY A 368 5.89 16.23 -10.17
CA GLY A 368 7.01 15.99 -9.26
C GLY A 368 6.89 14.74 -8.38
N THR A 369 5.97 13.83 -8.69
CA THR A 369 5.81 12.54 -7.98
C THR A 369 6.79 11.49 -8.50
N GLY A 370 6.92 10.39 -7.77
CA GLY A 370 7.85 9.29 -8.06
C GLY A 370 7.27 7.93 -7.69
N PHE A 371 7.69 6.87 -8.37
CA PHE A 371 7.37 5.51 -7.94
C PHE A 371 7.89 5.26 -6.51
N GLY A 372 7.05 4.72 -5.64
CA GLY A 372 7.38 4.52 -4.23
C GLY A 372 7.95 3.14 -3.89
N ILE A 373 7.82 2.76 -2.61
CA ILE A 373 8.23 1.46 -2.08
C ILE A 373 7.60 0.34 -2.92
N ARG A 374 8.37 -0.69 -3.27
CA ARG A 374 7.85 -1.81 -4.08
C ARG A 374 6.89 -2.66 -3.25
N PRO A 375 5.91 -3.34 -3.89
CA PRO A 375 4.99 -4.23 -3.21
C PRO A 375 5.72 -5.25 -2.33
N SER A 376 5.36 -5.30 -1.05
CA SER A 376 6.07 -6.11 -0.05
C SER A 376 5.17 -6.39 1.14
N THR A 377 5.28 -7.61 1.66
CA THR A 377 4.62 -8.05 2.91
C THR A 377 5.54 -7.92 4.13
N SER A 378 6.75 -7.40 3.93
CA SER A 378 7.64 -6.98 5.01
C SER A 378 7.37 -5.51 5.32
N THR A 379 6.53 -5.29 6.33
CA THR A 379 6.05 -3.97 6.76
C THR A 379 6.60 -3.62 8.14
N ASP A 380 6.58 -2.33 8.47
CA ASP A 380 7.07 -1.79 9.75
C ASP A 380 5.95 -1.58 10.79
N ASP A 381 4.73 -2.05 10.50
CA ASP A 381 3.54 -1.87 11.32
C ASP A 381 2.70 -3.16 11.35
N PRO A 382 2.30 -3.65 12.53
CA PRO A 382 1.52 -4.90 12.64
C PRO A 382 0.12 -4.82 12.04
N LEU A 383 -0.44 -3.62 11.83
CA LEU A 383 -1.72 -3.43 11.17
C LEU A 383 -1.59 -3.45 9.64
N LEU A 384 -0.40 -3.20 9.10
CA LEU A 384 -0.17 -3.19 7.65
C LEU A 384 0.27 -4.58 7.18
N ASP A 385 -0.59 -5.24 6.40
CA ASP A 385 -0.29 -6.54 5.80
C ASP A 385 0.64 -6.41 4.58
N ALA A 386 0.55 -5.33 3.80
CA ALA A 386 1.45 -5.09 2.67
C ALA A 386 1.50 -3.63 2.19
N TYR A 387 2.67 -3.22 1.71
CA TYR A 387 2.76 -2.18 0.68
C TYR A 387 2.34 -2.78 -0.66
N VAL A 388 1.57 -2.03 -1.44
CA VAL A 388 1.07 -2.47 -2.74
C VAL A 388 1.12 -1.33 -3.76
N TRP A 389 1.06 -1.66 -5.05
CA TRP A 389 0.86 -0.70 -6.13
C TRP A 389 -0.52 -0.95 -6.73
N VAL A 390 -1.51 -0.18 -6.28
CA VAL A 390 -2.89 -0.35 -6.73
C VAL A 390 -3.09 0.39 -8.04
N LYS A 391 -2.90 1.72 -8.07
CA LYS A 391 -2.91 2.49 -9.33
C LYS A 391 -1.63 2.25 -10.14
N PRO A 392 -1.70 1.74 -11.38
CA PRO A 392 -0.52 1.59 -12.23
C PRO A 392 -0.02 2.97 -12.67
N GLY A 393 1.13 3.38 -12.16
CA GLY A 393 1.71 4.68 -12.49
C GLY A 393 2.03 4.80 -13.97
N GLY A 394 1.56 5.86 -14.63
CA GLY A 394 1.65 6.01 -16.08
C GLY A 394 0.31 5.89 -16.78
N GLU A 395 -0.67 5.19 -16.20
CA GLU A 395 -2.07 5.30 -16.63
C GLU A 395 -2.66 6.62 -16.10
N CYS A 396 -3.19 7.45 -16.99
CA CYS A 396 -3.68 8.78 -16.67
C CYS A 396 -4.83 8.75 -15.64
N ASP A 397 -4.93 9.79 -14.80
CA ASP A 397 -6.06 9.98 -13.89
C ASP A 397 -7.24 10.69 -14.57
N GLY A 398 -6.98 11.54 -15.56
CA GLY A 398 -8.01 12.30 -16.26
C GLY A 398 -7.43 13.32 -17.25
N THR A 399 -8.27 13.70 -18.22
CA THR A 399 -7.86 14.61 -19.31
C THR A 399 -7.71 16.05 -18.84
N SER A 400 -6.69 16.74 -19.37
CA SER A 400 -6.53 18.19 -19.16
C SER A 400 -7.19 19.01 -20.27
N ASP A 401 -7.83 18.38 -21.25
CA ASP A 401 -8.55 19.06 -22.32
C ASP A 401 -9.90 19.56 -21.78
N THR A 402 -10.03 20.87 -21.61
CA THR A 402 -11.25 21.52 -21.08
C THR A 402 -12.47 21.35 -21.98
N THR A 403 -12.29 20.89 -23.22
CA THR A 403 -13.38 20.63 -24.17
C THR A 403 -13.86 19.18 -24.14
N ALA A 404 -13.13 18.28 -23.46
CA ALA A 404 -13.51 16.88 -23.36
C ALA A 404 -14.74 16.70 -22.47
N VAL A 405 -15.59 15.73 -22.82
CA VAL A 405 -16.84 15.42 -22.10
C VAL A 405 -16.59 15.04 -20.64
N ARG A 406 -15.44 14.42 -20.34
CA ARG A 406 -15.05 13.94 -19.02
C ARG A 406 -13.98 14.80 -18.35
N TYR A 407 -13.85 16.06 -18.75
CA TYR A 407 -12.92 16.98 -18.11
C TYR A 407 -13.29 17.19 -16.63
N ASP A 408 -12.32 16.97 -15.74
CA ASP A 408 -12.41 17.33 -14.33
C ASP A 408 -11.48 18.50 -14.04
N ALA A 409 -11.98 19.49 -13.29
CA ALA A 409 -11.23 20.70 -12.99
C ALA A 409 -9.90 20.44 -12.27
N HIS A 410 -9.80 19.36 -11.47
CA HIS A 410 -8.56 18.98 -10.80
C HIS A 410 -7.44 18.65 -11.81
N CYS A 411 -7.79 18.10 -12.98
CA CYS A 411 -6.83 17.81 -14.05
C CYS A 411 -6.36 19.07 -14.80
N GLY A 412 -7.02 20.21 -14.59
CA GLY A 412 -6.64 21.53 -15.10
C GLY A 412 -5.76 22.36 -14.15
N LEU A 413 -5.55 21.93 -12.91
CA LEU A 413 -4.83 22.70 -11.88
C LEU A 413 -3.32 22.86 -12.17
N ALA A 414 -2.69 23.86 -11.56
CA ALA A 414 -1.29 24.21 -11.86
C ALA A 414 -0.28 23.12 -11.46
N ASP A 415 -0.64 22.25 -10.52
CA ASP A 415 0.15 21.12 -10.02
C ASP A 415 -0.22 19.77 -10.66
N ALA A 416 -1.13 19.77 -11.63
CA ALA A 416 -1.42 18.60 -12.47
C ALA A 416 -0.61 18.66 -13.77
N LEU A 417 0.06 17.56 -14.15
CA LEU A 417 0.89 17.48 -15.36
C LEU A 417 0.01 17.56 -16.62
N LYS A 418 0.44 18.34 -17.62
CA LYS A 418 -0.30 18.60 -18.87
C LYS A 418 0.63 18.62 -20.08
N PRO A 419 0.10 18.38 -21.31
CA PRO A 419 -1.26 17.91 -21.59
C PRO A 419 -1.46 16.46 -21.16
N ALA A 420 -2.58 16.16 -20.51
CA ALA A 420 -2.93 14.82 -20.03
C ALA A 420 -4.03 14.20 -20.92
N PRO A 421 -3.91 12.92 -21.31
CA PRO A 421 -4.92 12.23 -22.11
C PRO A 421 -6.10 11.76 -21.24
N GLU A 422 -7.05 11.02 -21.81
CA GLU A 422 -8.21 10.49 -21.09
C GLU A 422 -7.81 9.55 -19.93
N ALA A 423 -8.65 9.52 -18.88
CA ALA A 423 -8.44 8.63 -17.73
C ALA A 423 -8.25 7.18 -18.18
N GLY A 424 -7.29 6.48 -17.56
CA GLY A 424 -6.94 5.10 -17.87
C GLY A 424 -6.10 4.91 -19.14
N SER A 425 -5.90 5.94 -19.97
CA SER A 425 -4.99 5.85 -21.12
C SER A 425 -3.54 6.10 -20.71
N TRP A 426 -2.59 5.62 -21.52
CA TRP A 426 -1.17 5.79 -21.26
C TRP A 426 -0.72 7.25 -21.33
N PHE A 427 -0.12 7.75 -20.25
CA PHE A 427 0.47 9.08 -20.13
C PHE A 427 2.00 9.01 -19.99
N GLN A 428 2.67 9.04 -21.15
CA GLN A 428 4.11 8.85 -21.26
C GLN A 428 4.95 9.82 -20.42
N ALA A 429 4.64 11.12 -20.45
CA ALA A 429 5.40 12.12 -19.70
C ALA A 429 5.29 11.89 -18.18
N TYR A 430 4.12 11.46 -17.73
CA TYR A 430 3.87 11.12 -16.33
C TYR A 430 4.65 9.87 -15.90
N PHE A 431 4.63 8.81 -16.71
CA PHE A 431 5.45 7.63 -16.45
C PHE A 431 6.94 7.97 -16.35
N ALA A 432 7.46 8.80 -17.27
CA ALA A 432 8.85 9.25 -17.24
C ALA A 432 9.19 10.04 -15.97
N GLN A 433 8.29 10.91 -15.51
CA GLN A 433 8.41 11.62 -14.22
C GLN A 433 8.51 10.63 -13.06
N LEU A 434 7.54 9.69 -12.97
CA LEU A 434 7.52 8.72 -11.88
C LEU A 434 8.80 7.88 -11.83
N LEU A 435 9.32 7.49 -12.99
CA LEU A 435 10.53 6.69 -13.12
C LEU A 435 11.79 7.46 -12.76
N ALA A 436 11.91 8.71 -13.21
CA ALA A 436 13.05 9.57 -12.88
C ALA A 436 13.13 9.86 -11.38
N ASN A 437 11.98 10.02 -10.73
CA ASN A 437 11.84 10.36 -9.32
C ASN A 437 11.63 9.15 -8.40
N ALA A 438 11.81 7.93 -8.91
CA ALA A 438 11.52 6.71 -8.16
C ALA A 438 12.37 6.63 -6.87
N ASN A 439 11.71 6.33 -5.76
CA ASN A 439 12.33 6.17 -4.45
C ASN A 439 11.70 4.98 -3.70
N PRO A 440 12.41 3.85 -3.55
CA PRO A 440 13.78 3.61 -4.02
C PRO A 440 13.91 3.65 -5.55
N ALA A 441 15.10 4.01 -6.05
CA ALA A 441 15.37 4.04 -7.49
C ALA A 441 15.30 2.64 -8.13
N PHE A 442 14.97 2.60 -9.43
CA PHE A 442 14.96 1.38 -10.25
C PHE A 442 16.30 1.04 -10.89
#